data_AF-X0PCC0-F1
#
_entry.id   AF-X0PCC0-F1
#
_cell.length_a   1.000
_cell.length_b   1.000
_cell.length_c   1.000
_cell.angle_alpha   90.00
_cell.angle_beta   90.00
_cell.angle_gamma   90.00
#
_symmetry.space_group_name_H-M   'P 1'
#
loop_
_entity.id
_entity.type
_entity.pdbx_description
1 polymer ?
#
loop_
_entity_poly.entity_id
_entity_poly.type
_entity_poly.pdbx_seq_one_letter_code
_entity_poly.pdbx_strand_id
1 'polypeptide(L)'
;MKKINLILGLSLPFMFLSSANASSHKLTVKINPINDQAKTITGKTTKGTKVTLYEGRKTIAKKKSSGKFSMKVTKPLNFKNKYHLLATKKGYTSKKINLKIIVKKINYDAKIKQITNQIKAIKNQVKPLRQQVQTMEPFVNALENDDPTSSDYQTALQQANGNAEAYENQYNNLKAQIKVDSNPLGLLYDQRQTYIYKSMQQLLKYKD
;
A
#
# COMPACT_ATOMS: atom_id res chain seq x y z
N MET A 1 -93.58 10.38 -17.18
CA MET A 1 -92.83 10.01 -18.40
C MET A 1 -91.79 11.09 -18.69
N LYS A 2 -90.50 10.75 -18.66
CA LYS A 2 -89.41 11.64 -19.10
C LYS A 2 -88.48 10.82 -19.99
N LYS A 3 -88.42 11.18 -21.28
CA LYS A 3 -87.37 10.78 -22.23
C LYS A 3 -86.23 11.79 -22.13
N ILE A 4 -85.02 11.40 -22.57
CA ILE A 4 -83.82 12.14 -23.00
C ILE A 4 -82.61 11.29 -22.59
N ASN A 5 -81.54 11.03 -23.36
CA ASN A 5 -81.28 10.95 -24.79
C ASN A 5 -80.00 10.09 -24.90
N LEU A 6 -79.95 9.23 -25.91
CA LEU A 6 -78.81 8.41 -26.29
C LEU A 6 -77.70 9.31 -26.88
N ILE A 7 -76.48 9.25 -26.33
CA ILE A 7 -75.28 9.78 -27.00
C ILE A 7 -74.44 8.60 -27.47
N LEU A 8 -74.39 8.48 -28.80
CA LEU A 8 -73.51 7.62 -29.57
C LEU A 8 -72.12 8.27 -29.70
N GLY A 9 -71.06 7.47 -29.51
CA GLY A 9 -69.89 7.50 -30.40
C GLY A 9 -68.62 8.20 -29.90
N LEU A 10 -67.62 7.40 -29.52
CA LEU A 10 -66.25 7.38 -30.11
C LEU A 10 -65.37 6.39 -29.32
N SER A 11 -65.51 5.09 -29.61
CA SER A 11 -64.54 4.10 -29.14
C SER A 11 -63.27 4.20 -29.99
N LEU A 12 -62.22 4.81 -29.45
CA LEU A 12 -60.88 4.69 -30.02
C LEU A 12 -60.38 3.27 -29.76
N PRO A 13 -60.09 2.45 -30.80
CA PRO A 13 -59.38 1.21 -30.59
C PRO A 13 -57.95 1.57 -30.18
N PHE A 14 -57.62 1.45 -28.89
CA PHE A 14 -56.23 1.37 -28.48
C PHE A 14 -55.70 0.04 -29.01
N MET A 15 -55.08 0.10 -30.20
CA MET A 15 -54.26 -0.98 -30.72
C MET A 15 -53.25 -1.37 -29.65
N PHE A 16 -53.41 -2.57 -29.10
CA PHE A 16 -52.33 -3.25 -28.41
C PHE A 16 -51.21 -3.41 -29.44
N LEU A 17 -50.21 -2.51 -29.40
CA LEU A 17 -48.95 -2.71 -30.07
C LEU A 17 -48.40 -4.04 -29.56
N SER A 18 -48.52 -5.08 -30.37
CA SER A 18 -47.85 -6.35 -30.17
C SER A 18 -46.38 -6.04 -29.97
N SER A 19 -45.91 -6.23 -28.73
CA SER A 19 -44.51 -6.13 -28.40
C SER A 19 -43.80 -7.23 -29.16
N ALA A 20 -43.33 -6.91 -30.36
CA ALA A 20 -42.46 -7.77 -31.12
C ALA A 20 -41.31 -8.16 -30.18
N ASN A 21 -41.25 -9.45 -29.84
CA ASN A 21 -40.12 -10.04 -29.13
C ASN A 21 -38.91 -9.96 -30.04
N ALA A 22 -38.30 -8.77 -30.11
CA ALA A 22 -37.11 -8.53 -30.89
C ALA A 22 -35.98 -9.34 -30.25
N SER A 23 -35.52 -10.37 -30.96
CA SER A 23 -34.28 -11.08 -30.67
C SER A 23 -33.16 -10.04 -30.54
N SER A 24 -32.81 -9.71 -29.31
CA SER A 24 -31.83 -8.67 -29.03
C SER A 24 -30.44 -9.28 -29.04
N HIS A 25 -29.54 -8.68 -29.82
CA HIS A 25 -28.18 -9.18 -29.94
C HIS A 25 -27.44 -9.06 -28.60
N LYS A 26 -26.55 -10.01 -28.29
CA LYS A 26 -25.78 -9.98 -27.04
C LYS A 26 -24.57 -9.04 -27.14
N LEU A 27 -24.33 -8.24 -26.10
CA LEU A 27 -23.13 -7.41 -26.00
C LEU A 27 -21.94 -8.21 -25.47
N THR A 28 -20.79 -8.08 -26.14
CA THR A 28 -19.50 -8.50 -25.57
C THR A 28 -18.89 -7.32 -24.83
N VAL A 29 -18.41 -7.54 -23.61
CA VAL A 29 -17.72 -6.53 -22.80
C VAL A 29 -16.59 -7.23 -22.04
N LYS A 30 -15.37 -6.71 -22.17
CA LYS A 30 -14.19 -7.14 -21.40
C LYS A 30 -13.53 -5.90 -20.81
N ILE A 31 -13.13 -5.98 -19.56
CA ILE A 31 -12.57 -4.86 -18.80
C ILE A 31 -11.17 -5.25 -18.35
N ASN A 32 -10.22 -4.34 -18.50
CA ASN A 32 -8.87 -4.57 -18.02
C ASN A 32 -8.83 -4.48 -16.49
N PRO A 33 -7.89 -5.16 -15.82
CA PRO A 33 -7.70 -5.03 -14.37
C PRO A 33 -7.59 -3.57 -13.92
N ILE A 34 -8.24 -3.24 -12.81
CA ILE A 34 -8.36 -1.87 -12.30
C ILE A 34 -7.74 -1.83 -10.91
N ASN A 35 -6.80 -0.90 -10.68
CA ASN A 35 -6.26 -0.68 -9.34
C ASN A 35 -6.95 0.50 -8.62
N ASP A 36 -6.72 0.62 -7.31
CA ASP A 36 -7.33 1.63 -6.44
C ASP A 36 -6.82 3.06 -6.70
N GLN A 37 -5.77 3.20 -7.51
CA GLN A 37 -5.23 4.49 -7.96
C GLN A 37 -5.61 4.80 -9.42
N ALA A 38 -6.43 3.95 -10.05
CA ALA A 38 -6.74 4.07 -11.46
C ALA A 38 -7.57 5.34 -11.71
N LYS A 39 -7.01 6.27 -12.48
CA LYS A 39 -7.72 7.45 -12.99
C LYS A 39 -8.39 7.20 -14.34
N THR A 40 -8.28 5.98 -14.88
CA THR A 40 -8.83 5.62 -16.18
C THR A 40 -9.25 4.16 -16.17
N ILE A 41 -10.44 3.88 -16.71
CA ILE A 41 -10.91 2.52 -16.97
C ILE A 41 -10.82 2.24 -18.46
N THR A 42 -10.25 1.10 -18.81
CA THR A 42 -10.08 0.66 -20.19
C THR A 42 -10.71 -0.70 -20.42
N GLY A 43 -11.13 -0.95 -21.65
CA GLY A 43 -11.71 -2.23 -22.03
C GLY A 43 -12.11 -2.30 -23.50
N LYS A 44 -12.79 -3.40 -23.84
CA LYS A 44 -13.31 -3.70 -25.17
C LYS A 44 -14.81 -3.98 -25.09
N THR A 45 -15.56 -3.53 -26.10
CA THR A 45 -16.97 -3.88 -26.25
C THR A 45 -17.41 -3.75 -27.70
N THR A 46 -18.60 -4.21 -28.07
CA THR A 46 -19.18 -4.02 -29.41
C THR A 46 -19.12 -2.55 -29.83
N LYS A 47 -18.67 -2.26 -31.05
CA LYS A 47 -18.56 -0.88 -31.60
C LYS A 47 -19.91 -0.17 -31.53
N GLY A 48 -19.88 1.12 -31.15
CA GLY A 48 -21.05 1.98 -31.01
C GLY A 48 -21.77 1.89 -29.65
N THR A 49 -21.35 0.98 -28.76
CA THR A 49 -21.92 0.81 -27.42
C THR A 49 -21.64 2.01 -26.53
N LYS A 50 -22.65 2.48 -25.80
CA LYS A 50 -22.51 3.46 -24.72
C LYS A 50 -22.14 2.74 -23.43
N VAL A 51 -21.02 3.11 -22.84
CA VAL A 51 -20.51 2.54 -21.60
C VAL A 51 -20.61 3.59 -20.51
N THR A 52 -21.30 3.25 -19.42
CA THR A 52 -21.50 4.13 -18.25
C THR A 52 -20.95 3.46 -17.01
N LEU A 53 -20.14 4.18 -16.24
CA LEU A 53 -19.59 3.74 -14.97
C LEU A 53 -20.37 4.34 -13.81
N TYR A 54 -20.75 3.47 -12.88
CA TYR A 54 -21.46 3.83 -11.66
C TYR A 54 -20.64 3.50 -10.42
N GLU A 55 -20.75 4.39 -9.43
CA GLU A 55 -20.38 4.18 -8.03
C GLU A 55 -21.67 4.13 -7.22
N GLY A 56 -22.06 2.93 -6.76
CA GLY A 56 -23.42 2.70 -6.26
C GLY A 56 -24.46 3.05 -7.32
N ARG A 57 -25.26 4.09 -7.09
CA ARG A 57 -26.26 4.62 -8.04
C ARG A 57 -25.78 5.84 -8.83
N LYS A 58 -24.66 6.46 -8.43
CA LYS A 58 -24.15 7.69 -9.03
C LYS A 58 -23.37 7.38 -10.30
N THR A 59 -23.68 8.06 -11.39
CA THR A 59 -22.83 8.00 -12.57
C THR A 59 -21.57 8.84 -12.36
N ILE A 60 -20.40 8.24 -12.57
CA ILE A 60 -19.10 8.90 -12.40
C ILE A 60 -18.29 9.03 -13.70
N ALA A 61 -18.61 8.24 -14.73
CA ALA A 61 -18.06 8.43 -16.08
C ALA A 61 -18.97 7.84 -17.17
N LYS A 62 -18.90 8.39 -18.38
CA LYS A 62 -19.62 7.91 -19.58
C LYS A 62 -18.72 8.00 -20.80
N LYS A 63 -18.77 7.01 -21.71
CA LYS A 63 -18.07 7.05 -22.99
C LYS A 63 -18.77 6.21 -24.06
N LYS A 64 -18.80 6.69 -25.30
CA LYS A 64 -19.17 5.88 -26.47
C LYS A 64 -17.94 5.11 -26.96
N SER A 65 -18.05 3.79 -27.09
CA SER A 65 -16.98 2.89 -27.52
C SER A 65 -16.90 2.80 -29.04
N SER A 66 -15.68 2.81 -29.58
CA SER A 66 -15.39 2.51 -30.99
C SER A 66 -15.04 1.02 -31.23
N GLY A 67 -15.22 0.17 -30.22
CA GLY A 67 -14.72 -1.21 -30.18
C GLY A 67 -13.77 -1.43 -29.00
N LYS A 68 -13.00 -0.37 -28.70
CA LYS A 68 -12.24 -0.17 -27.47
C LYS A 68 -12.79 1.08 -26.77
N PHE A 69 -12.65 1.14 -25.45
CA PHE A 69 -12.96 2.33 -24.69
C PHE A 69 -11.88 2.64 -23.66
N SER A 70 -11.71 3.93 -23.41
CA SER A 70 -10.90 4.50 -22.34
C SER A 70 -11.69 5.66 -21.76
N MET A 71 -12.02 5.58 -20.47
CA MET A 71 -12.81 6.58 -19.76
C MET A 71 -12.03 7.10 -18.56
N LYS A 72 -11.78 8.41 -18.52
CA LYS A 72 -11.19 9.06 -17.35
C LYS A 72 -12.22 9.16 -16.24
N VAL A 73 -11.78 8.95 -15.01
CA VAL A 73 -12.55 9.22 -13.79
C VAL A 73 -11.91 10.40 -13.08
N THR A 74 -12.74 11.28 -12.51
CA THR A 74 -12.26 12.52 -11.88
C THR A 74 -11.56 12.27 -10.54
N LYS A 75 -11.93 11.19 -9.85
CA LYS A 75 -11.32 10.72 -8.61
C LYS A 75 -10.82 9.28 -8.78
N PRO A 76 -9.69 8.90 -8.14
CA PRO A 76 -9.29 7.50 -8.07
C PRO A 76 -10.40 6.61 -7.51
N LEU A 77 -10.49 5.37 -8.00
CA LEU A 77 -11.52 4.42 -7.61
C LEU A 77 -11.19 3.81 -6.25
N ASN A 78 -12.02 4.05 -5.25
CA ASN A 78 -11.81 3.54 -3.90
C ASN A 78 -12.22 2.07 -3.80
N PHE A 79 -11.31 1.18 -3.42
CA PHE A 79 -11.59 -0.26 -3.30
C PHE A 79 -12.76 -0.62 -2.36
N LYS A 80 -13.12 0.24 -1.41
CA LYS A 80 -14.29 0.05 -0.52
C LYS A 80 -15.63 0.26 -1.22
N ASN A 81 -15.65 0.99 -2.32
CA ASN A 81 -16.88 1.37 -3.00
C ASN A 81 -17.30 0.30 -4.02
N LYS A 82 -18.61 0.16 -4.21
CA LYS A 82 -19.18 -0.77 -5.18
C LYS A 82 -19.32 -0.10 -6.53
N TYR A 83 -18.59 -0.60 -7.52
CA TYR A 83 -18.66 -0.10 -8.90
C TYR A 83 -19.27 -1.10 -9.86
N HIS A 84 -19.96 -0.58 -10.87
CA HIS A 84 -20.40 -1.38 -12.00
C HIS A 84 -20.39 -0.58 -13.30
N LEU A 85 -20.12 -1.27 -14.41
CA LEU A 85 -20.28 -0.76 -15.76
C LEU A 85 -21.62 -1.23 -16.33
N LEU A 86 -22.33 -0.32 -16.98
CA LEU A 86 -23.50 -0.61 -17.79
C LEU A 86 -23.18 -0.31 -19.25
N ALA A 87 -23.31 -1.33 -20.10
CA ALA A 87 -23.15 -1.25 -21.53
C ALA A 87 -24.52 -1.30 -22.23
N THR A 88 -24.83 -0.28 -23.05
CA THR A 88 -26.10 -0.19 -23.77
C THR A 88 -25.89 0.15 -25.25
N LYS A 89 -26.70 -0.48 -26.11
CA LYS A 89 -26.74 -0.24 -27.56
C LYS A 89 -28.15 -0.57 -28.06
N LYS A 90 -28.70 0.24 -28.96
CA LYS A 90 -30.02 0.00 -29.58
C LYS A 90 -30.00 -1.35 -30.32
N GLY A 91 -31.02 -2.18 -30.12
CA GLY A 91 -31.14 -3.52 -30.72
C GLY A 91 -30.33 -4.63 -30.02
N TYR A 92 -29.72 -4.31 -28.86
CA TYR A 92 -28.93 -5.26 -28.06
C TYR A 92 -29.46 -5.32 -26.63
N THR A 93 -29.34 -6.48 -25.99
CA THR A 93 -29.57 -6.60 -24.55
C THR A 93 -28.49 -5.81 -23.80
N SER A 94 -28.88 -5.01 -22.81
CA SER A 94 -27.91 -4.30 -21.96
C SER A 94 -27.09 -5.29 -21.12
N LYS A 95 -25.85 -4.92 -20.77
CA LYS A 95 -24.98 -5.76 -19.95
C LYS A 95 -24.41 -4.98 -18.78
N LYS A 96 -24.64 -5.48 -17.57
CA LYS A 96 -24.06 -4.96 -16.32
C LYS A 96 -22.87 -5.82 -15.90
N ILE A 97 -21.77 -5.18 -15.51
CA ILE A 97 -20.59 -5.85 -14.96
C ILE A 97 -20.15 -5.17 -13.69
N ASN A 98 -20.12 -5.91 -12.59
CA ASN A 98 -19.54 -5.44 -11.33
C ASN A 98 -18.02 -5.44 -11.44
N LEU A 99 -17.39 -4.36 -11.00
CA LEU A 99 -15.93 -4.22 -11.06
C LEU A 99 -15.30 -4.72 -9.77
N LYS A 100 -14.17 -5.42 -9.90
CA LYS A 100 -13.27 -5.74 -8.80
C LYS A 100 -12.08 -4.80 -8.86
N ILE A 101 -11.93 -3.96 -7.83
CA ILE A 101 -10.76 -3.09 -7.68
C ILE A 101 -9.65 -3.90 -7.00
N ILE A 102 -8.47 -3.92 -7.62
CA ILE A 102 -7.30 -4.63 -7.15
C ILE A 102 -6.44 -3.66 -6.35
N VAL A 103 -6.28 -3.89 -5.06
CA VAL A 103 -5.35 -3.11 -4.25
C VAL A 103 -3.98 -3.79 -4.27
N LYS A 104 -2.93 -3.04 -4.62
CA LYS A 104 -1.57 -3.56 -4.51
C LYS A 104 -1.24 -3.71 -3.02
N LYS A 105 -1.30 -4.95 -2.51
CA LYS A 105 -0.95 -5.23 -1.12
C LYS A 105 0.55 -4.93 -0.93
N ILE A 106 0.86 -3.92 -0.11
CA ILE A 106 2.22 -3.74 0.38
C ILE A 106 2.50 -4.85 1.39
N ASN A 107 3.60 -5.59 1.21
CA ASN A 107 4.02 -6.62 2.14
C ASN A 107 4.88 -5.98 3.25
N TYR A 108 4.22 -5.42 4.26
CA TYR A 108 4.91 -4.80 5.39
C TYR A 108 5.67 -5.83 6.24
N ASP A 109 5.20 -7.08 6.32
CA ASP A 109 5.88 -8.15 7.06
C ASP A 109 7.27 -8.44 6.50
N ALA A 110 7.39 -8.51 5.17
CA ALA A 110 8.68 -8.66 4.51
C ALA A 110 9.63 -7.48 4.82
N LYS A 111 9.11 -6.24 4.84
CA LYS A 111 9.91 -5.06 5.18
C LYS A 111 10.35 -5.05 6.64
N ILE A 112 9.45 -5.44 7.57
CA ILE A 112 9.77 -5.58 9.00
C ILE A 112 10.85 -6.63 9.20
N LYS A 113 10.76 -7.79 8.51
CA LYS A 113 11.78 -8.84 8.57
C LYS A 113 13.14 -8.35 8.08
N GLN A 114 13.18 -7.62 6.97
CA GLN A 114 14.42 -7.04 6.45
C GLN A 114 15.08 -6.09 7.46
N ILE A 115 14.32 -5.14 8.02
CA ILE A 115 14.85 -4.19 9.01
C ILE A 115 15.29 -4.92 10.29
N THR A 116 14.54 -5.94 10.72
CA THR A 116 14.90 -6.74 11.90
C THR A 116 16.24 -7.44 11.71
N ASN A 117 16.49 -7.97 10.51
CA ASN A 117 17.77 -8.58 10.17
C ASN A 117 18.91 -7.55 10.16
N GLN A 118 18.67 -6.34 9.63
CA GLN A 118 19.66 -5.25 9.66
C GLN A 118 20.01 -4.84 11.09
N ILE A 119 19.00 -4.65 11.95
CA ILE A 119 19.21 -4.34 13.38
C ILE A 119 20.02 -5.46 14.06
N LYS A 120 19.69 -6.72 13.78
CA LYS A 120 20.41 -7.87 14.34
C LYS A 120 21.87 -7.90 13.88
N ALA A 121 22.13 -7.63 12.61
CA ALA A 121 23.48 -7.60 12.06
C ALA A 121 24.33 -6.52 12.75
N ILE A 122 23.82 -5.29 12.86
CA ILE A 122 24.51 -4.18 13.54
C ILE A 122 24.77 -4.52 15.01
N LYS A 123 23.78 -5.08 15.72
CA LYS A 123 23.97 -5.52 17.11
C LYS A 123 25.07 -6.56 17.24
N ASN A 124 25.13 -7.52 16.32
CA ASN A 124 26.16 -8.55 16.32
C ASN A 124 27.56 -7.99 16.03
N GLN A 125 27.67 -6.96 15.19
CA GLN A 125 28.93 -6.26 14.91
C GLN A 125 29.42 -5.44 16.10
N VAL A 126 28.51 -4.71 16.76
CA VAL A 126 28.86 -3.81 17.88
C VAL A 126 29.13 -4.58 19.19
N LYS A 127 28.54 -5.78 19.36
CA LYS A 127 28.68 -6.59 20.57
C LYS A 127 30.16 -6.89 20.95
N PRO A 128 31.00 -7.47 20.08
CA PRO A 128 32.39 -7.76 20.42
C PRO A 128 33.20 -6.49 20.70
N LEU A 129 32.95 -5.40 19.96
CA LEU A 129 33.64 -4.12 20.19
C LEU A 129 33.32 -3.57 21.59
N ARG A 130 32.05 -3.63 22.02
CA ARG A 130 31.65 -3.24 23.38
C ARG A 130 32.31 -4.09 24.44
N GLN A 131 32.44 -5.40 24.20
CA GLN A 131 33.15 -6.29 25.13
C GLN A 131 34.63 -5.92 25.23
N GLN A 132 35.30 -5.60 24.11
CA GLN A 132 36.68 -5.11 24.14
C GLN A 132 36.81 -3.80 24.93
N VAL A 133 35.94 -2.82 24.68
CA VAL A 133 35.94 -1.55 25.44
C VAL A 133 35.76 -1.81 26.93
N GLN A 134 34.83 -2.68 27.33
CA GLN A 134 34.62 -3.05 28.74
C GLN A 134 35.85 -3.72 29.37
N THR A 135 36.58 -4.55 28.62
CA THR A 135 37.82 -5.16 29.13
C THR A 135 38.96 -4.17 29.25
N MET A 136 39.01 -3.14 28.40
CA MET A 136 40.06 -2.13 28.41
C MET A 136 39.84 -1.03 29.44
N GLU A 137 38.57 -0.70 29.74
CA GLU A 137 38.15 0.40 30.62
C GLU A 137 38.86 0.46 31.99
N PRO A 138 38.98 -0.62 32.79
CA PRO A 138 39.68 -0.54 34.07
C PRO A 138 41.17 -0.22 33.93
N PHE A 139 41.82 -0.71 32.87
CA PHE A 139 43.24 -0.44 32.63
C PHE A 139 43.48 0.99 32.16
N VAL A 140 42.61 1.53 31.30
CA VAL A 140 42.68 2.93 30.88
C VAL A 140 42.48 3.85 32.09
N ASN A 141 41.48 3.59 32.93
CA ASN A 141 41.25 4.38 34.15
C ASN A 141 42.47 4.33 35.11
N ALA A 142 43.15 3.18 35.21
CA ALA A 142 44.36 3.05 36.02
C ALA A 142 45.54 3.83 35.45
N LEU A 143 45.70 3.88 34.13
CA LEU A 143 46.71 4.69 33.44
C LEU A 143 46.43 6.19 33.59
N GLU A 144 45.16 6.62 33.53
CA GLU A 144 44.75 8.02 33.73
C GLU A 144 45.08 8.56 35.13
N ASN A 145 45.12 7.70 36.16
CA ASN A 145 45.48 8.10 37.52
C ASN A 145 46.96 8.48 37.68
N ASP A 146 47.82 8.13 36.71
CA ASP A 146 49.25 8.48 36.61
C ASP A 146 50.07 8.30 37.90
N ASP A 147 49.73 7.29 38.71
CA ASP A 147 50.52 6.89 39.89
C ASP A 147 51.41 5.70 39.53
N PRO A 148 52.68 5.92 39.16
CA PRO A 148 53.58 4.85 38.75
C PRO A 148 53.94 3.89 39.90
N THR A 149 53.63 4.24 41.16
CA THR A 149 53.88 3.38 42.32
C THR A 149 52.72 2.43 42.60
N SER A 150 51.56 2.64 41.98
CA SER A 150 50.38 1.81 42.13
C SER A 150 50.51 0.47 41.40
N SER A 151 50.11 -0.61 42.07
CA SER A 151 50.01 -1.95 41.47
C SER A 151 49.05 -1.97 40.27
N ASP A 152 48.00 -1.15 40.30
CA ASP A 152 46.99 -1.09 39.23
C ASP A 152 47.58 -0.43 37.97
N TYR A 153 48.34 0.65 38.15
CA TYR A 153 49.05 1.31 37.05
C TYR A 153 50.10 0.39 36.43
N GLN A 154 50.90 -0.29 37.25
CA GLN A 154 51.91 -1.24 36.76
C GLN A 154 51.29 -2.39 35.96
N THR A 155 50.15 -2.92 36.43
CA THR A 155 49.40 -3.95 35.71
C THR A 155 48.83 -3.43 34.39
N ALA A 156 48.29 -2.22 34.38
CA ALA A 156 47.76 -1.60 33.17
C ALA A 156 48.86 -1.27 32.15
N LEU A 157 50.03 -0.81 32.61
CA LEU A 157 51.18 -0.54 31.75
C LEU A 157 51.74 -1.82 31.11
N GLN A 158 51.72 -2.95 31.83
CA GLN A 158 52.06 -4.26 31.26
C GLN A 158 51.07 -4.69 30.18
N GLN A 159 49.76 -4.51 30.40
CA GLN A 159 48.74 -4.79 29.37
C GLN A 159 48.89 -3.88 28.14
N ALA A 160 49.33 -2.65 28.34
CA ALA A 160 49.66 -1.70 27.29
C ALA A 160 51.02 -1.98 26.61
N ASN A 161 51.74 -3.04 26.98
CA ASN A 161 53.10 -3.35 26.52
C ASN A 161 54.07 -2.15 26.68
N GLY A 162 53.92 -1.39 27.76
CA GLY A 162 54.74 -0.21 28.04
C GLY A 162 54.37 1.04 27.23
N ASN A 163 53.30 1.00 26.42
CA ASN A 163 52.86 2.14 25.61
C ASN A 163 51.43 2.56 25.95
N ALA A 164 51.31 3.36 27.02
CA ALA A 164 50.03 3.85 27.52
C ALA A 164 49.26 4.69 26.47
N GLU A 165 49.96 5.58 25.75
CA GLU A 165 49.35 6.46 24.73
C GLU A 165 48.73 5.65 23.58
N ALA A 166 49.43 4.63 23.07
CA ALA A 166 48.89 3.77 22.01
C ALA A 166 47.67 2.97 22.49
N TYR A 167 47.69 2.50 23.73
CA TYR A 167 46.60 1.73 24.33
C TYR A 167 45.34 2.60 24.55
N GLU A 168 45.51 3.82 25.04
CA GLU A 168 44.43 4.80 25.20
C GLU A 168 43.85 5.21 23.84
N ASN A 169 44.70 5.45 22.83
CA ASN A 169 44.26 5.72 21.47
C ASN A 169 43.44 4.57 20.88
N GLN A 170 43.85 3.32 21.10
CA GLN A 170 43.08 2.14 20.68
C GLN A 170 41.69 2.11 21.34
N TYR A 171 41.61 2.37 22.65
CA TYR A 171 40.35 2.43 23.39
C TYR A 171 39.42 3.52 22.85
N ASN A 172 39.94 4.73 22.63
CA ASN A 172 39.17 5.85 22.08
C ASN A 172 38.67 5.58 20.65
N ASN A 173 39.50 4.97 19.81
CA ASN A 173 39.12 4.54 18.47
C ASN A 173 37.99 3.50 18.49
N LEU A 174 38.03 2.52 19.41
CA LEU A 174 36.96 1.53 19.56
C LEU A 174 35.64 2.19 20.00
N LYS A 175 35.68 3.15 20.93
CA LYS A 175 34.48 3.93 21.34
C LYS A 175 33.89 4.73 20.18
N ALA A 176 34.75 5.37 19.39
CA ALA A 176 34.34 6.10 18.19
C ALA A 176 33.70 5.15 17.16
N GLN A 177 34.31 3.99 16.91
CA GLN A 177 33.79 2.98 15.99
C GLN A 177 32.41 2.46 16.43
N ILE A 178 32.24 2.13 17.71
CA ILE A 178 30.94 1.72 18.28
C ILE A 178 29.86 2.78 18.02
N LYS A 179 30.21 4.06 18.21
CA LYS A 179 29.28 5.18 17.97
C LYS A 179 28.86 5.24 16.50
N VAL A 180 29.80 5.13 15.58
CA VAL A 180 29.54 5.13 14.12
C VAL A 180 28.69 3.93 13.72
N ASP A 181 29.07 2.72 14.13
CA ASP A 181 28.38 1.48 13.74
C ASP A 181 26.98 1.37 14.31
N SER A 182 26.75 1.92 15.51
CA SER A 182 25.44 1.92 16.16
C SER A 182 24.53 3.07 15.71
N ASN A 183 25.06 4.10 15.03
CA ASN A 183 24.32 5.27 14.57
C ASN A 183 23.03 4.94 13.78
N PRO A 184 23.02 3.95 12.86
CA PRO A 184 21.82 3.64 12.08
C PRO A 184 20.69 3.00 12.90
N LEU A 185 20.95 2.50 14.11
CA LEU A 185 19.98 1.74 14.89
C LEU A 185 18.72 2.54 15.20
N GLY A 186 18.84 3.82 15.56
CA GLY A 186 17.70 4.68 15.88
C GLY A 186 16.71 4.76 14.71
N LEU A 187 17.20 5.16 13.53
CA LEU A 187 16.39 5.26 12.31
C LEU A 187 15.77 3.91 11.91
N LEU A 188 16.50 2.81 12.06
CA LEU A 188 15.97 1.48 11.77
C LEU A 188 14.85 1.07 12.74
N TYR A 189 14.95 1.42 14.03
CA TYR A 189 13.86 1.19 14.97
C TYR A 189 12.62 2.00 14.60
N ASP A 190 12.77 3.28 14.29
CA ASP A 190 11.65 4.15 13.91
C ASP A 190 10.98 3.68 12.62
N GLN A 191 11.78 3.28 11.64
CA GLN A 191 11.29 2.72 10.38
C GLN A 191 10.55 1.40 10.60
N ARG A 192 11.06 0.52 11.48
CA ARG A 192 10.38 -0.72 11.85
C ARG A 192 9.03 -0.44 12.50
N GLN A 193 8.97 0.47 13.47
CA GLN A 193 7.72 0.84 14.14
C GLN A 193 6.71 1.43 13.16
N THR A 194 7.18 2.27 12.24
CA THR A 194 6.34 2.82 11.17
C THR A 194 5.71 1.72 10.31
N TYR A 195 6.46 0.66 9.97
CA TYR A 195 5.91 -0.44 9.20
C TYR A 195 4.99 -1.36 9.99
N ILE A 196 5.24 -1.57 11.29
CA ILE A 196 4.31 -2.25 12.19
C ILE A 196 2.98 -1.50 12.24
N TYR A 197 3.01 -0.17 12.44
CA TYR A 197 1.80 0.63 12.44
C TYR A 197 1.04 0.53 11.09
N LYS A 198 1.75 0.63 9.97
CA LYS A 198 1.13 0.52 8.64
C LYS A 198 0.56 -0.87 8.35
N SER A 199 1.17 -1.95 8.85
CA SER A 199 0.63 -3.31 8.70
C SER A 199 -0.67 -3.47 9.49
N MET A 200 -0.74 -2.97 10.72
CA MET A 200 -1.96 -2.95 11.53
C MET A 200 -3.08 -2.16 10.86
N GLN A 201 -2.78 -0.95 10.38
CA GLN A 201 -3.74 -0.12 9.64
C GLN A 201 -4.26 -0.82 8.38
N GLN A 202 -3.40 -1.58 7.70
CA GLN A 202 -3.80 -2.34 6.53
C GLN A 202 -4.78 -3.47 6.90
N LEU A 203 -4.54 -4.21 7.98
CA LEU A 203 -5.44 -5.27 8.45
C LEU A 203 -6.83 -4.74 8.82
N LEU A 204 -6.90 -3.58 9.48
CA LEU A 204 -8.17 -2.94 9.85
C LEU A 204 -8.97 -2.49 8.62
N LYS A 205 -8.29 -2.04 7.54
CA LYS A 205 -8.95 -1.56 6.32
C LYS A 205 -9.65 -2.65 5.50
N TYR A 206 -9.38 -3.93 5.75
CA TYR A 206 -9.93 -5.08 5.01
C TYR A 206 -10.94 -5.91 5.82
N LYS A 207 -11.35 -5.46 7.02
CA LYS A 207 -12.31 -6.18 7.87
C LYS A 207 -13.79 -5.76 7.70
N ASP A 208 -14.08 -4.81 6.81
CA ASP A 208 -15.44 -4.33 6.48
C ASP A 208 -15.79 -4.61 5.00
#